data_AF-A0A6B8RUX6-F1
#
_entry.id   AF-A0A6B8RUX6-F1
#
_cell.length_a   1.000
_cell.length_b   1.000
_cell.length_c   1.000
_cell.angle_alpha   90.00
_cell.angle_beta   90.00
_cell.angle_gamma   90.00
#
_symmetry.space_group_name_H-M   'P 1'
#
loop_
_entity.id
_entity.type
_entity.pdbx_description
1 polymer ?
#
loop_
_entity_poly.entity_id
_entity_poly.type
_entity_poly.pdbx_seq_one_letter_code
_entity_poly.pdbx_strand_id
1 'polypeptide(L)'
;MGLLFGCQTYTWQMSFEQYNNSLDHIMDVAAASGFAGIEAELCMLGDYYNAPERLKQALADRGLKLAALTLALPWRGEHESNEEMVEAEHLVQYLRHFPQAIMVLVQLPWDNRDDLRERQENLLSILHTVSARARDEGIACAFHPNSPSGSLFRIIEDYTFLFERLDPKVLGYAPDSGHIANGGMNPMDIFRSQRKNITHVHFKDYAVKDGWKPMGEGGIDHLEIVRFLRETDYNGWIMVEEESELAVGEPDLVTKQNGAYVIKKLKRLSGKHIVFVCGEDEYKSEQTLAELAREIQRSHDAAITILTSQPDSTAIDNLPGLEVLEQADLVVFYLRFRQLPEEQFKYIRQYIEAGKPIIGFRTSTHAFNYPLGHPLESWNQKFGIEVLGAPWIQHFGHSSFTDVSHNWGSLNHPILKGVSARFFVRSWLYYVHPYPPEGTEILLNGYSVHPEEWALAGGNKSRIQPVAWTRTHCGGGKVFMTTLGHPEDFEQEAFRILIVNGIYWSLDLEAKV
;
A
#
# COMPACT_ATOMS: atom_id res chain seq x y z
N MET A 1 -11.06 -5.37 -1.80
CA MET A 1 -9.91 -6.27 -1.98
C MET A 1 -8.74 -5.36 -2.31
N GLY A 2 -7.63 -5.41 -1.57
CA GLY A 2 -6.52 -4.48 -1.79
C GLY A 2 -5.79 -4.77 -3.11
N LEU A 3 -4.83 -3.91 -3.44
CA LEU A 3 -3.96 -4.04 -4.61
C LEU A 3 -3.22 -5.40 -4.58
N LEU A 4 -3.38 -6.19 -5.64
CA LEU A 4 -2.75 -7.51 -5.78
C LEU A 4 -1.61 -7.45 -6.80
N PHE A 5 -0.59 -8.29 -6.59
CA PHE A 5 0.49 -8.47 -7.56
C PHE A 5 0.41 -9.88 -8.13
N GLY A 6 0.41 -9.97 -9.45
CA GLY A 6 0.48 -11.23 -10.18
C GLY A 6 1.67 -11.26 -11.14
N CYS A 7 1.87 -12.42 -11.76
CA CYS A 7 2.88 -12.62 -12.79
C CYS A 7 2.20 -12.83 -14.15
N GLN A 8 2.69 -12.17 -15.20
CA GLN A 8 2.22 -12.41 -16.56
C GLN A 8 3.18 -13.37 -17.30
N THR A 9 2.60 -14.36 -18.01
CA THR A 9 3.30 -15.44 -18.73
C THR A 9 4.15 -14.95 -19.91
N TYR A 10 4.01 -13.70 -20.35
CA TYR A 10 4.72 -13.18 -21.52
C TYR A 10 6.24 -13.36 -21.41
N THR A 11 6.79 -13.25 -20.20
CA THR A 11 8.20 -13.51 -19.89
C THR A 11 8.69 -14.86 -20.46
N TRP A 12 7.87 -15.92 -20.38
CA TRP A 12 8.18 -17.24 -20.96
C TRP A 12 7.78 -17.35 -22.43
N GLN A 13 6.75 -16.62 -22.85
CA GLN A 13 6.30 -16.57 -24.25
C GLN A 13 7.36 -16.02 -25.20
N MET A 14 8.26 -15.16 -24.72
CA MET A 14 9.43 -14.73 -25.50
C MET A 14 10.28 -15.90 -26.00
N SER A 15 10.22 -17.04 -25.29
CA SER A 15 10.83 -18.31 -25.64
C SER A 15 9.77 -19.40 -25.80
N PHE A 16 8.67 -19.07 -26.48
CA PHE A 16 7.45 -19.89 -26.62
C PHE A 16 7.73 -21.36 -26.92
N GLU A 17 8.59 -21.67 -27.90
CA GLU A 17 8.90 -23.05 -28.30
C GLU A 17 9.44 -23.91 -27.14
N GLN A 18 10.12 -23.30 -26.16
CA GLN A 18 10.64 -23.99 -24.98
C GLN A 18 9.57 -24.18 -23.90
N TYR A 19 8.63 -23.26 -23.78
CA TYR A 19 7.65 -23.21 -22.68
C TYR A 19 6.20 -23.46 -23.10
N ASN A 20 5.97 -23.83 -24.36
CA ASN A 20 4.67 -24.26 -24.83
C ASN A 20 4.19 -25.44 -23.96
N ASN A 21 2.92 -25.39 -23.54
CA ASN A 21 2.31 -26.34 -22.62
C ASN A 21 3.03 -26.49 -21.25
N SER A 22 3.73 -25.45 -20.79
CA SER A 22 4.44 -25.44 -19.49
C SER A 22 3.74 -24.60 -18.42
N LEU A 23 2.43 -24.34 -18.53
CA LEU A 23 1.72 -23.45 -17.61
C LEU A 23 1.78 -23.94 -16.14
N ASP A 24 1.81 -25.25 -15.91
CA ASP A 24 2.01 -25.80 -14.55
C ASP A 24 3.35 -25.37 -13.93
N HIS A 25 4.43 -25.49 -14.69
CA HIS A 25 5.76 -25.02 -14.28
C HIS A 25 5.77 -23.52 -14.02
N ILE A 26 5.16 -22.74 -14.91
CA ILE A 26 5.07 -21.28 -14.76
C ILE A 26 4.30 -20.90 -13.47
N MET A 27 3.18 -21.58 -13.18
CA MET A 27 2.43 -21.40 -11.93
C MET A 27 3.26 -21.78 -10.70
N ASP A 28 4.06 -22.85 -10.76
CA ASP A 28 4.97 -23.23 -9.67
C ASP A 28 6.02 -22.14 -9.40
N VAL A 29 6.61 -21.57 -10.45
CA VAL A 29 7.56 -20.46 -10.33
C VAL A 29 6.89 -19.20 -9.79
N ALA A 30 5.69 -18.86 -10.26
CA ALA A 30 4.93 -17.70 -9.80
C ALA A 30 4.58 -17.80 -8.30
N ALA A 31 4.08 -18.96 -7.86
CA ALA A 31 3.78 -19.23 -6.46
C ALA A 31 5.03 -19.17 -5.58
N ALA A 32 6.13 -19.81 -6.00
CA ALA A 32 7.41 -19.76 -5.30
C ALA A 32 8.01 -18.35 -5.21
N SER A 33 7.64 -17.46 -6.13
CA SER A 33 8.08 -16.05 -6.17
C SER A 33 7.17 -15.11 -5.33
N GLY A 34 6.11 -15.63 -4.71
CA GLY A 34 5.23 -14.86 -3.82
C GLY A 34 4.16 -14.02 -4.54
N PHE A 35 3.87 -14.32 -5.80
CA PHE A 35 2.75 -13.71 -6.52
C PHE A 35 1.41 -14.30 -6.06
N ALA A 36 0.36 -13.48 -6.08
CA ALA A 36 -0.99 -13.90 -5.66
C ALA A 36 -1.80 -14.55 -6.79
N GLY A 37 -1.30 -14.47 -8.03
CA GLY A 37 -2.01 -14.96 -9.20
C GLY A 37 -1.20 -14.79 -10.49
N ILE A 38 -1.82 -15.24 -11.57
CA ILE A 38 -1.26 -15.15 -12.92
C ILE A 38 -2.21 -14.44 -13.88
N GLU A 39 -1.64 -13.79 -14.88
CA GLU A 39 -2.28 -13.54 -16.17
C GLU A 39 -1.64 -14.49 -17.18
N ALA A 40 -2.38 -14.89 -18.21
CA ALA A 40 -1.81 -15.63 -19.32
C ALA A 40 -2.36 -15.12 -20.65
N GLU A 41 -1.50 -15.03 -21.66
CA GLU A 41 -1.98 -14.98 -23.05
C GLU A 41 -2.64 -16.31 -23.42
N LEU A 42 -3.65 -16.25 -24.28
CA LEU A 42 -4.45 -17.41 -24.63
C LEU A 42 -3.62 -18.57 -25.22
N CYS A 43 -2.56 -18.25 -25.97
CA CYS A 43 -1.62 -19.21 -26.53
C CYS A 43 -0.78 -19.95 -25.46
N MET A 44 -0.62 -19.37 -24.27
CA MET A 44 0.14 -19.95 -23.17
C MET A 44 -0.68 -20.92 -22.31
N LEU A 45 -1.99 -21.07 -22.58
CA LEU A 45 -2.83 -22.00 -21.83
C LEU A 45 -2.49 -23.47 -22.09
N GLY A 46 -1.93 -23.82 -23.25
CA GLY A 46 -1.62 -25.22 -23.60
C GLY A 46 -2.82 -26.16 -23.37
N ASP A 47 -2.60 -27.23 -22.61
CA ASP A 47 -3.62 -28.23 -22.26
C ASP A 47 -4.80 -27.66 -21.46
N TYR A 48 -4.69 -26.44 -20.93
CA TYR A 48 -5.76 -25.73 -20.22
C TYR A 48 -6.69 -24.95 -21.14
N TYR A 49 -6.36 -24.79 -22.43
CA TYR A 49 -7.11 -23.95 -23.38
C TYR A 49 -8.61 -24.29 -23.44
N ASN A 50 -8.95 -25.58 -23.41
CA ASN A 50 -10.35 -26.06 -23.38
C ASN A 50 -10.79 -26.60 -22.00
N ALA A 51 -10.05 -26.30 -20.93
CA ALA A 51 -10.24 -26.93 -19.62
C ALA A 51 -10.23 -25.93 -18.44
N PRO A 52 -11.19 -24.99 -18.37
CA PRO A 52 -11.23 -23.95 -17.32
C PRO A 52 -11.31 -24.51 -15.91
N GLU A 53 -12.08 -25.59 -15.68
CA GLU A 53 -12.17 -26.21 -14.35
C GLU A 53 -10.86 -26.89 -13.93
N ARG A 54 -10.08 -27.43 -14.88
CA ARG A 54 -8.73 -27.96 -14.59
C ARG A 54 -7.78 -26.84 -14.21
N LEU A 55 -7.83 -25.71 -14.92
CA LEU A 55 -7.00 -24.55 -14.58
C LEU A 55 -7.37 -24.00 -13.20
N LYS A 56 -8.66 -23.92 -12.88
CA LYS A 56 -9.16 -23.47 -11.59
C LYS A 56 -8.64 -24.33 -10.44
N GLN A 57 -8.64 -25.66 -10.60
CA GLN A 57 -8.07 -26.57 -9.62
C GLN A 57 -6.55 -26.39 -9.51
N ALA A 58 -5.84 -26.33 -10.64
CA ALA A 58 -4.39 -26.19 -10.68
C ALA A 58 -3.88 -24.88 -10.03
N LEU A 59 -4.65 -23.79 -10.16
CA LEU A 59 -4.41 -22.53 -9.45
C LEU A 59 -4.66 -22.66 -7.94
N ALA A 60 -5.79 -23.26 -7.56
CA ALA A 60 -6.16 -23.44 -6.16
C ALA A 60 -5.14 -24.29 -5.38
N ASP A 61 -4.63 -25.37 -6.00
CA ASP A 61 -3.60 -26.24 -5.41
C ASP A 61 -2.30 -25.48 -5.08
N ARG A 62 -2.06 -24.36 -5.76
CA ARG A 62 -0.90 -23.49 -5.60
C ARG A 62 -1.19 -22.20 -4.82
N GLY A 63 -2.43 -22.02 -4.36
CA GLY A 63 -2.87 -20.78 -3.72
C GLY A 63 -2.87 -19.55 -4.64
N LEU A 64 -2.91 -19.76 -5.96
CA LEU A 64 -2.95 -18.71 -6.97
C LEU A 64 -4.38 -18.40 -7.41
N LYS A 65 -4.58 -17.20 -7.95
CA LYS A 65 -5.81 -16.79 -8.64
C LYS A 65 -5.53 -16.48 -10.10
N LEU A 66 -6.56 -16.60 -10.93
CA LEU A 66 -6.51 -16.06 -12.29
C LEU A 66 -6.83 -14.56 -12.21
N ALA A 67 -5.87 -13.72 -12.57
CA ALA A 67 -6.01 -12.27 -12.62
C ALA A 67 -6.67 -11.83 -13.92
N ALA A 68 -6.20 -12.38 -15.03
CA ALA A 68 -6.68 -12.04 -16.37
C ALA A 68 -6.30 -13.13 -17.38
N LEU A 69 -6.96 -13.07 -18.54
CA LEU A 69 -6.53 -13.76 -19.75
C LEU A 69 -6.45 -12.74 -20.89
N THR A 70 -5.40 -12.86 -21.68
CA THR A 70 -5.05 -11.88 -22.70
C THR A 70 -5.34 -12.41 -24.09
N LEU A 71 -6.17 -11.68 -24.81
CA LEU A 71 -6.54 -11.95 -26.20
C LEU A 71 -5.77 -11.01 -27.11
N ALA A 72 -4.64 -11.50 -27.61
CA ALA A 72 -3.83 -10.83 -28.62
C ALA A 72 -4.23 -11.30 -30.01
N LEU A 73 -4.91 -10.45 -30.77
CA LEU A 73 -5.37 -10.74 -32.14
C LEU A 73 -5.03 -9.58 -33.11
N PRO A 74 -5.10 -9.80 -34.43
CA PRO A 74 -4.72 -8.78 -35.42
C PRO A 74 -5.59 -7.52 -35.40
N TRP A 75 -6.92 -7.68 -35.32
CA TRP A 75 -7.93 -6.62 -35.34
C TRP A 75 -7.73 -5.62 -36.48
N ARG A 76 -7.53 -6.13 -37.70
CA ARG A 76 -7.08 -5.32 -38.86
C ARG A 76 -8.19 -4.77 -39.75
N GLY A 77 -9.43 -5.27 -39.60
CA GLY A 77 -10.58 -4.86 -40.39
C GLY A 77 -11.31 -3.64 -39.83
N GLU A 78 -12.35 -3.18 -40.54
CA GLU A 78 -13.35 -2.23 -40.02
C GLU A 78 -14.24 -2.86 -38.93
N HIS A 79 -14.36 -4.19 -38.99
CA HIS A 79 -15.05 -5.05 -38.05
C HIS A 79 -14.18 -6.27 -37.75
N GLU A 80 -14.50 -6.99 -36.68
CA GLU A 80 -13.87 -8.27 -36.36
C GLU A 80 -14.04 -9.29 -37.49
N SER A 81 -13.00 -10.10 -37.72
CA SER A 81 -13.13 -11.28 -38.59
C SER A 81 -13.95 -12.37 -37.89
N ASN A 82 -14.42 -13.37 -38.65
CA ASN A 82 -15.13 -14.51 -38.06
C ASN A 82 -14.22 -15.29 -37.10
N GLU A 83 -12.94 -15.45 -37.42
CA GLU A 83 -11.96 -16.11 -36.56
C GLU A 83 -11.74 -15.33 -35.26
N GLU A 84 -11.61 -14.01 -35.35
CA GLU A 84 -11.47 -13.14 -34.18
C GLU A 84 -12.71 -13.18 -33.28
N MET A 85 -13.90 -13.19 -33.87
CA MET A 85 -15.17 -13.33 -33.15
C MET A 85 -15.24 -14.66 -32.40
N VAL A 86 -14.91 -15.77 -33.07
CA VAL A 86 -14.92 -17.11 -32.47
C VAL A 86 -13.96 -17.20 -31.29
N GLU A 87 -12.74 -16.66 -31.44
CA GLU A 87 -11.74 -16.69 -30.37
C GLU A 87 -12.14 -15.81 -29.17
N ALA A 88 -12.72 -14.64 -29.45
CA ALA A 88 -13.25 -13.75 -28.42
C ALA A 88 -14.43 -14.39 -27.67
N GLU A 89 -15.38 -15.02 -28.37
CA GLU A 89 -16.50 -15.74 -27.77
C GLU A 89 -16.02 -16.92 -26.93
N HIS A 90 -15.03 -17.67 -27.42
CA HIS A 90 -14.42 -18.76 -26.66
C HIS A 90 -13.85 -18.25 -25.33
N LEU A 91 -13.08 -17.16 -25.35
CA LEU A 91 -12.51 -16.60 -24.14
C LEU A 91 -13.58 -16.03 -23.18
N VAL A 92 -14.63 -15.41 -23.71
CA VAL A 92 -15.76 -14.96 -22.88
C VAL A 92 -16.40 -16.14 -22.15
N GLN A 93 -16.66 -17.26 -22.85
CA GLN A 93 -17.20 -18.47 -22.19
C GLN A 93 -16.22 -19.06 -21.17
N TYR A 94 -14.92 -19.05 -21.47
CA TYR A 94 -13.89 -19.53 -20.55
C TYR A 94 -13.87 -18.72 -19.25
N LEU A 95 -13.91 -17.39 -19.34
CA LEU A 95 -13.83 -16.47 -18.20
C LEU A 95 -15.08 -16.49 -17.31
N ARG A 96 -16.22 -17.05 -17.75
CA ARG A 96 -17.39 -17.28 -16.87
C ARG A 96 -17.08 -18.20 -15.69
N HIS A 97 -16.05 -19.04 -15.81
CA HIS A 97 -15.56 -19.88 -14.71
C HIS A 97 -14.73 -19.10 -13.67
N PHE A 98 -14.33 -17.86 -14.00
CA PHE A 98 -13.45 -16.97 -13.24
C PHE A 98 -14.04 -15.55 -13.14
N PRO A 99 -15.12 -15.33 -12.37
CA PRO A 99 -15.88 -14.07 -12.38
C PRO A 99 -15.12 -12.83 -11.86
N GLN A 100 -13.90 -12.99 -11.35
CA GLN A 100 -13.03 -11.88 -10.91
C GLN A 100 -11.87 -11.62 -11.89
N ALA A 101 -11.70 -12.46 -12.91
CA ALA A 101 -10.64 -12.30 -13.90
C ALA A 101 -11.07 -11.32 -15.00
N ILE A 102 -10.09 -10.59 -15.53
CA ILE A 102 -10.30 -9.58 -16.57
C ILE A 102 -9.94 -10.18 -17.94
N MET A 103 -10.70 -9.82 -18.97
CA MET A 103 -10.33 -10.05 -20.36
C MET A 103 -9.46 -8.88 -20.83
N VAL A 104 -8.16 -9.12 -21.02
CA VAL A 104 -7.25 -8.09 -21.53
C VAL A 104 -7.20 -8.19 -23.05
N LEU A 105 -7.49 -7.09 -23.74
CA LEU A 105 -7.50 -7.02 -25.19
C LEU A 105 -6.20 -6.37 -25.67
N VAL A 106 -5.50 -7.05 -26.58
CA VAL A 106 -4.25 -6.57 -27.18
C VAL A 106 -4.37 -6.66 -28.70
N GLN A 107 -3.86 -5.64 -29.40
CA GLN A 107 -3.73 -5.66 -30.84
C GLN A 107 -2.33 -6.09 -31.25
N LEU A 108 -2.23 -7.12 -32.09
CA LEU A 108 -0.95 -7.52 -32.68
C LEU A 108 -0.46 -6.40 -33.60
N PRO A 109 0.79 -5.93 -33.43
CA PRO A 109 1.28 -4.76 -34.15
C PRO A 109 1.26 -4.99 -35.67
N TRP A 110 1.13 -3.89 -36.40
CA TRP A 110 1.36 -3.89 -37.85
C TRP A 110 2.86 -3.85 -38.15
N ASP A 111 3.20 -4.03 -39.43
CA ASP A 111 4.56 -3.79 -39.91
C ASP A 111 4.84 -2.29 -40.16
N ASN A 112 3.78 -1.45 -40.20
CA ASN A 112 3.82 -0.01 -40.45
C ASN A 112 2.76 0.75 -39.63
N ARG A 113 2.71 2.07 -39.77
CA ARG A 113 1.70 2.95 -39.14
C ARG A 113 0.93 3.77 -40.17
N ASP A 114 0.75 3.23 -41.37
CA ASP A 114 -0.02 3.90 -42.42
C ASP A 114 -1.51 3.92 -42.06
N ASP A 115 -2.26 4.87 -42.63
CA ASP A 115 -3.72 5.04 -42.39
C ASP A 115 -4.09 5.09 -40.89
N LEU A 116 -3.17 5.60 -40.07
CA LEU A 116 -3.17 5.44 -38.62
C LEU A 116 -4.52 5.81 -37.96
N ARG A 117 -5.13 6.92 -38.36
CA ARG A 117 -6.38 7.40 -37.74
C ARG A 117 -7.54 6.47 -38.03
N GLU A 118 -7.69 6.04 -39.28
CA GLU A 118 -8.71 5.06 -39.66
C GLU A 118 -8.50 3.74 -38.92
N ARG A 119 -7.26 3.24 -38.85
CA ARG A 119 -6.95 1.99 -38.13
C ARG A 119 -7.19 2.10 -36.62
N GLN A 120 -6.89 3.25 -36.01
CA GLN A 120 -7.20 3.51 -34.61
C GLN A 120 -8.72 3.55 -34.36
N GLU A 121 -9.50 4.20 -35.23
CA GLU A 121 -10.96 4.23 -35.13
C GLU A 121 -11.58 2.84 -35.27
N ASN A 122 -11.14 2.08 -36.27
CA ASN A 122 -11.58 0.71 -36.51
C ASN A 122 -11.25 -0.19 -35.32
N LEU A 123 -10.01 -0.13 -34.80
CA LEU A 123 -9.62 -0.89 -33.62
C LEU A 123 -10.53 -0.55 -32.42
N LEU A 124 -10.71 0.73 -32.09
CA LEU A 124 -11.56 1.11 -30.95
C LEU A 124 -13.01 0.66 -31.13
N SER A 125 -13.55 0.75 -32.34
CA SER A 125 -14.88 0.24 -32.68
C SER A 125 -14.99 -1.26 -32.37
N ILE A 126 -14.02 -2.06 -32.84
CA ILE A 126 -13.96 -3.49 -32.58
C ILE A 126 -13.85 -3.79 -31.08
N LEU A 127 -12.92 -3.13 -30.39
CA LEU A 127 -12.70 -3.37 -28.95
C LEU A 127 -13.94 -3.03 -28.13
N HIS A 128 -14.66 -1.96 -28.46
CA HIS A 128 -15.93 -1.63 -27.80
C HIS A 128 -17.01 -2.67 -28.07
N THR A 129 -17.15 -3.15 -29.32
CA THR A 129 -18.12 -4.21 -29.67
C THR A 129 -17.82 -5.51 -28.92
N VAL A 130 -16.57 -5.97 -28.91
CA VAL A 130 -16.14 -7.17 -28.19
C VAL A 130 -16.39 -7.01 -26.68
N SER A 131 -16.01 -5.87 -26.12
CA SER A 131 -16.15 -5.61 -24.68
C SER A 131 -17.61 -5.45 -24.25
N ALA A 132 -18.47 -4.91 -25.11
CA ALA A 132 -19.91 -4.84 -24.84
C ALA A 132 -20.51 -6.25 -24.71
N ARG A 133 -20.16 -7.17 -25.62
CA ARG A 133 -20.59 -8.59 -25.53
C ARG A 133 -20.06 -9.28 -24.28
N ALA A 134 -18.77 -9.08 -23.95
CA ALA A 134 -18.17 -9.64 -22.74
C ALA A 134 -18.86 -9.12 -21.45
N ARG A 135 -19.15 -7.82 -21.41
CA ARG A 135 -19.85 -7.18 -20.29
C ARG A 135 -21.26 -7.71 -20.10
N ASP A 136 -21.99 -7.99 -21.18
CA ASP A 136 -23.34 -8.56 -21.11
C ASP A 136 -23.33 -9.98 -20.49
N GLU A 137 -22.19 -10.68 -20.55
CA GLU A 137 -21.94 -11.95 -19.84
C GLU A 137 -21.28 -11.76 -18.45
N GLY A 138 -21.09 -10.52 -17.99
CA GLY A 138 -20.52 -10.17 -16.69
C GLY A 138 -18.98 -10.16 -16.64
N ILE A 139 -18.30 -10.15 -17.79
CA ILE A 139 -16.84 -10.13 -17.88
C ILE A 139 -16.35 -8.71 -18.12
N ALA A 140 -15.41 -8.25 -17.29
CA ALA A 140 -14.78 -6.95 -17.45
C ALA A 140 -13.63 -7.01 -18.48
N CYS A 141 -13.50 -5.97 -19.31
CA CYS A 141 -12.44 -5.86 -20.29
C CYS A 141 -11.49 -4.69 -19.99
N ALA A 142 -10.23 -4.83 -20.38
CA ALA A 142 -9.27 -3.74 -20.37
C ALA A 142 -8.42 -3.75 -21.65
N PHE A 143 -8.23 -2.59 -22.27
CA PHE A 143 -7.34 -2.45 -23.43
C PHE A 143 -5.90 -2.20 -22.98
N HIS A 144 -4.97 -3.01 -23.49
CA HIS A 144 -3.53 -2.89 -23.26
C HIS A 144 -2.82 -2.47 -24.57
N PRO A 145 -2.38 -1.20 -24.66
CA PRO A 145 -1.53 -0.74 -25.76
C PRO A 145 -0.10 -1.25 -25.62
N ASN A 146 0.44 -1.82 -26.68
CA ASN A 146 1.85 -2.20 -26.78
C ASN A 146 2.68 -1.14 -27.52
N SER A 147 4.00 -1.26 -27.45
CA SER A 147 4.95 -0.33 -28.08
C SER A 147 5.98 -0.96 -29.05
N PRO A 148 5.70 -2.02 -29.82
CA PRO A 148 6.39 -2.27 -31.09
C PRO A 148 6.25 -1.11 -32.10
N SER A 149 7.05 -1.12 -33.18
CA SER A 149 7.14 0.02 -34.12
C SER A 149 5.86 0.26 -34.92
N GLY A 150 5.08 -0.78 -35.21
CA GLY A 150 3.78 -0.66 -35.90
C GLY A 150 2.58 -0.70 -34.96
N SER A 151 2.78 -0.46 -33.66
CA SER A 151 1.67 -0.29 -32.72
C SER A 151 0.85 0.95 -33.06
N LEU A 152 -0.48 0.79 -33.05
CA LEU A 152 -1.39 1.90 -33.34
C LEU A 152 -1.39 2.95 -32.23
N PHE A 153 -1.23 2.52 -30.97
CA PHE A 153 -1.22 3.40 -29.81
C PHE A 153 0.14 3.36 -29.12
N ARG A 154 1.08 4.20 -29.58
CA ARG A 154 2.48 4.17 -29.14
C ARG A 154 2.94 5.45 -28.46
N ILE A 155 2.60 6.62 -29.00
CA ILE A 155 3.09 7.93 -28.54
C ILE A 155 1.94 8.78 -27.98
N ILE A 156 2.28 9.94 -27.42
CA ILE A 156 1.30 10.79 -26.71
C ILE A 156 0.13 11.24 -27.59
N GLU A 157 0.37 11.49 -28.88
CA GLU A 157 -0.68 11.85 -29.83
C GLU A 157 -1.67 10.70 -30.07
N ASP A 158 -1.21 9.46 -29.96
CA ASP A 158 -2.09 8.29 -30.08
C ASP A 158 -2.88 8.07 -28.80
N TYR A 159 -2.23 8.21 -27.64
CA TYR A 159 -2.88 8.09 -26.34
C TYR A 159 -3.94 9.18 -26.16
N THR A 160 -3.67 10.40 -26.63
CA THR A 160 -4.68 11.47 -26.67
C THR A 160 -5.88 11.04 -27.51
N PHE A 161 -5.65 10.49 -28.70
CA PHE A 161 -6.70 9.97 -29.57
C PHE A 161 -7.52 8.84 -28.92
N LEU A 162 -6.83 7.91 -28.24
CA LEU A 162 -7.42 6.81 -27.47
C LEU A 162 -8.39 7.34 -26.42
N PHE A 163 -7.92 8.22 -25.52
CA PHE A 163 -8.73 8.63 -24.37
C PHE A 163 -9.84 9.62 -24.71
N GLU A 164 -9.79 10.29 -25.87
CA GLU A 164 -10.93 11.03 -26.41
C GLU A 164 -12.08 10.12 -26.87
N ARG A 165 -11.79 8.87 -27.22
CA ARG A 165 -12.73 7.94 -27.86
C ARG A 165 -13.06 6.69 -27.06
N LEU A 166 -12.29 6.40 -26.01
CA LEU A 166 -12.52 5.28 -25.10
C LEU A 166 -13.91 5.42 -24.43
N ASP A 167 -14.75 4.39 -24.52
CA ASP A 167 -15.98 4.29 -23.75
C ASP A 167 -15.74 3.50 -22.44
N PRO A 168 -15.56 4.19 -21.28
CA PRO A 168 -15.27 3.53 -20.02
C PRO A 168 -16.44 2.70 -19.47
N LYS A 169 -17.63 2.73 -20.10
CA LYS A 169 -18.77 1.89 -19.70
C LYS A 169 -18.65 0.44 -20.18
N VAL A 170 -17.79 0.18 -21.14
CA VAL A 170 -17.57 -1.17 -21.71
C VAL A 170 -16.11 -1.58 -21.64
N LEU A 171 -15.17 -0.63 -21.77
CA LEU A 171 -13.75 -0.93 -21.91
C LEU A 171 -12.92 -0.12 -20.93
N GLY A 172 -12.27 -0.81 -19.99
CA GLY A 172 -11.25 -0.22 -19.15
C GLY A 172 -9.92 -0.06 -19.87
N TYR A 173 -8.95 0.54 -19.18
CA TYR A 173 -7.60 0.73 -19.66
C TYR A 173 -6.61 -0.05 -18.78
N ALA A 174 -5.70 -0.76 -19.44
CA ALA A 174 -4.58 -1.46 -18.83
C ALA A 174 -3.27 -0.75 -19.21
N PRO A 175 -2.82 0.28 -18.46
CA PRO A 175 -1.52 0.88 -18.68
C PRO A 175 -0.40 -0.12 -18.42
N ASP A 176 0.58 -0.10 -19.32
CA ASP A 176 1.87 -0.76 -19.15
C ASP A 176 2.96 0.30 -18.95
N SER A 177 3.61 0.25 -17.79
CA SER A 177 4.63 1.26 -17.46
C SER A 177 5.79 1.28 -18.45
N GLY A 178 6.23 0.12 -18.93
CA GLY A 178 7.37 0.02 -19.84
C GLY A 178 7.01 0.40 -21.27
N HIS A 179 5.84 -0.02 -21.79
CA HIS A 179 5.39 0.41 -23.12
C HIS A 179 5.15 1.92 -23.19
N ILE A 180 4.60 2.53 -22.15
CA ILE A 180 4.45 3.99 -22.06
C ILE A 180 5.82 4.67 -22.13
N ALA A 181 6.80 4.18 -21.37
CA ALA A 181 8.16 4.71 -21.36
C ALA A 181 8.88 4.53 -22.72
N ASN A 182 8.73 3.38 -23.36
CA ASN A 182 9.26 3.08 -24.70
C ASN A 182 8.57 3.92 -25.80
N GLY A 183 7.36 4.39 -25.55
CA GLY A 183 6.66 5.42 -26.32
C GLY A 183 7.22 6.84 -26.16
N GLY A 184 8.23 7.04 -25.29
CA GLY A 184 8.80 8.35 -24.97
C GLY A 184 7.96 9.18 -24.01
N MET A 185 6.94 8.59 -23.38
CA MET A 185 6.07 9.24 -22.41
C MET A 185 6.52 8.98 -20.98
N ASN A 186 6.12 9.84 -20.04
CA ASN A 186 6.29 9.56 -18.62
C ASN A 186 5.13 8.66 -18.12
N PRO A 187 5.40 7.45 -17.59
CA PRO A 187 4.35 6.57 -17.09
C PRO A 187 3.48 7.22 -16.02
N MET A 188 4.08 7.88 -15.05
CA MET A 188 3.37 8.51 -13.93
C MET A 188 2.35 9.55 -14.40
N ASP A 189 2.67 10.33 -15.44
CA ASP A 189 1.76 11.32 -16.02
C ASP A 189 0.53 10.68 -16.68
N ILE A 190 0.73 9.56 -17.38
CA ILE A 190 -0.39 8.79 -17.96
C ILE A 190 -1.22 8.15 -16.86
N PHE A 191 -0.60 7.54 -15.85
CA PHE A 191 -1.31 6.96 -14.70
C PHE A 191 -2.16 8.01 -13.99
N ARG A 192 -1.62 9.21 -13.74
CA ARG A 192 -2.34 10.34 -13.12
C ARG A 192 -3.51 10.80 -13.97
N SER A 193 -3.26 11.11 -15.24
CA SER A 193 -4.29 11.68 -16.13
C SER A 193 -5.43 10.70 -16.44
N GLN A 194 -5.14 9.39 -16.44
CA GLN A 194 -6.09 8.35 -16.85
C GLN A 194 -6.59 7.49 -15.70
N ARG A 195 -6.34 7.87 -14.45
CA ARG A 195 -6.69 7.04 -13.28
C ARG A 195 -8.11 6.50 -13.31
N LYS A 196 -9.09 7.32 -13.68
CA LYS A 196 -10.51 6.93 -13.76
C LYS A 196 -10.80 5.78 -14.74
N ASN A 197 -9.96 5.59 -15.75
CA ASN A 197 -10.11 4.56 -16.78
C ASN A 197 -9.31 3.29 -16.44
N ILE A 198 -8.35 3.36 -15.50
CA ILE A 198 -7.48 2.23 -15.15
C ILE A 198 -8.26 1.17 -14.37
N THR A 199 -8.37 -0.02 -14.96
CA THR A 199 -9.02 -1.19 -14.36
C THR A 199 -8.04 -2.36 -14.13
N HIS A 200 -6.96 -2.41 -14.89
CA HIS A 200 -5.88 -3.41 -14.79
C HIS A 200 -4.54 -2.70 -14.95
N VAL A 201 -3.42 -3.25 -14.47
CA VAL A 201 -2.11 -2.58 -14.56
C VAL A 201 -1.03 -3.58 -14.91
N HIS A 202 -0.15 -3.23 -15.84
CA HIS A 202 1.05 -4.00 -16.17
C HIS A 202 2.31 -3.23 -15.81
N PHE A 203 3.24 -3.90 -15.13
CA PHE A 203 4.55 -3.37 -14.77
C PHE A 203 5.63 -4.11 -15.55
N LYS A 204 6.30 -3.33 -16.40
CA LYS A 204 7.61 -3.61 -17.01
C LYS A 204 8.54 -2.45 -16.69
N ASP A 205 9.85 -2.72 -16.61
CA ASP A 205 10.84 -1.67 -16.43
C ASP A 205 11.57 -1.36 -17.75
N TYR A 206 11.91 -0.09 -17.91
CA TYR A 206 12.49 0.44 -19.14
C TYR A 206 13.45 1.58 -18.84
N ALA A 207 14.62 1.53 -19.46
CA ALA A 207 15.61 2.60 -19.43
C ALA A 207 15.63 3.31 -20.78
N VAL A 208 15.42 4.63 -20.81
CA VAL A 208 15.33 5.44 -22.04
C VAL A 208 16.50 5.21 -23.01
N LYS A 209 17.70 4.96 -22.48
CA LYS A 209 18.91 4.73 -23.28
C LYS A 209 19.21 3.25 -23.55
N ASP A 210 18.77 2.37 -22.66
CA ASP A 210 19.25 0.99 -22.59
C ASP A 210 18.15 -0.05 -22.83
N GLY A 211 16.93 0.40 -23.18
CA GLY A 211 15.80 -0.46 -23.54
C GLY A 211 15.14 -1.14 -22.35
N TRP A 212 14.58 -2.33 -22.61
CA TRP A 212 13.95 -3.18 -21.61
C TRP A 212 14.95 -3.63 -20.53
N LYS A 213 14.54 -3.55 -19.26
CA LYS A 213 15.40 -3.88 -18.12
C LYS A 213 14.71 -4.80 -17.12
N PRO A 214 15.49 -5.56 -16.33
CA PRO A 214 14.98 -6.20 -15.15
C PRO A 214 14.27 -5.22 -14.22
N MET A 215 13.25 -5.69 -13.51
CA MET A 215 12.45 -4.82 -12.64
C MET A 215 13.31 -4.15 -11.55
N GLY A 216 13.30 -2.81 -11.54
CA GLY A 216 14.08 -1.98 -10.61
C GLY A 216 15.47 -1.60 -11.12
N GLU A 217 15.86 -2.03 -12.31
CA GLU A 217 17.12 -1.63 -12.98
C GLU A 217 16.91 -0.61 -14.11
N GLY A 218 15.67 -0.30 -14.46
CA GLY A 218 15.32 0.73 -15.42
C GLY A 218 15.15 2.11 -14.77
N GLY A 219 14.36 2.96 -15.44
CA GLY A 219 14.17 4.37 -15.06
C GLY A 219 12.81 4.69 -14.44
N ILE A 220 11.95 3.70 -14.23
CA ILE A 220 10.56 3.92 -13.82
C ILE A 220 10.43 3.80 -12.30
N ASP A 221 9.82 4.80 -11.64
CA ASP A 221 9.51 4.74 -10.21
C ASP A 221 8.20 3.99 -9.96
N HIS A 222 8.24 2.65 -9.99
CA HIS A 222 7.07 1.82 -9.70
C HIS A 222 6.56 2.00 -8.27
N LEU A 223 7.40 2.43 -7.32
CA LEU A 223 6.95 2.69 -5.96
C LEU A 223 6.05 3.93 -5.91
N GLU A 224 6.39 4.99 -6.64
CA GLU A 224 5.52 6.17 -6.80
C GLU A 224 4.19 5.79 -7.46
N ILE A 225 4.21 4.97 -8.52
CA ILE A 225 2.97 4.49 -9.17
C ILE A 225 2.12 3.68 -8.20
N VAL A 226 2.71 2.76 -7.44
CA VAL A 226 1.98 1.96 -6.44
C VAL A 226 1.39 2.83 -5.34
N ARG A 227 2.14 3.84 -4.84
CA ARG A 227 1.63 4.81 -3.85
C ARG A 227 0.42 5.55 -4.40
N PHE A 228 0.51 6.07 -5.61
CA PHE A 228 -0.60 6.77 -6.26
C PHE A 228 -1.82 5.87 -6.50
N LEU A 229 -1.62 4.63 -6.96
CA LEU A 229 -2.72 3.68 -7.14
C LEU A 229 -3.43 3.41 -5.80
N ARG A 230 -2.67 3.28 -4.71
CA ARG A 230 -3.22 3.12 -3.35
C ARG A 230 -3.96 4.37 -2.87
N GLU A 231 -3.39 5.55 -3.05
CA GLU A 231 -3.98 6.85 -2.69
C GLU A 231 -5.29 7.14 -3.45
N THR A 232 -5.42 6.58 -4.65
CA THR A 232 -6.61 6.74 -5.50
C THR A 232 -7.51 5.50 -5.49
N ASP A 233 -7.45 4.69 -4.44
CA ASP A 233 -8.35 3.55 -4.19
C ASP A 233 -8.40 2.50 -5.32
N TYR A 234 -7.26 2.28 -6.00
CA TYR A 234 -7.16 1.19 -6.96
C TYR A 234 -7.19 -0.16 -6.25
N ASN A 235 -8.15 -0.99 -6.64
CA ASN A 235 -8.45 -2.29 -6.05
C ASN A 235 -8.44 -3.38 -7.13
N GLY A 236 -7.33 -3.49 -7.88
CA GLY A 236 -7.14 -4.47 -8.94
C GLY A 236 -5.76 -5.11 -8.94
N TRP A 237 -5.39 -5.67 -10.08
CA TRP A 237 -4.14 -6.39 -10.28
C TRP A 237 -3.06 -5.52 -10.89
N ILE A 238 -1.86 -5.62 -10.33
CA ILE A 238 -0.61 -5.23 -10.99
C ILE A 238 0.07 -6.51 -11.47
N MET A 239 0.12 -6.69 -12.77
CA MET A 239 0.78 -7.82 -13.42
C MET A 239 2.21 -7.45 -13.73
N VAL A 240 3.13 -8.20 -13.15
CA VAL A 240 4.56 -7.99 -13.34
C VAL A 240 5.03 -8.95 -14.43
N GLU A 241 5.74 -8.38 -15.40
CA GLU A 241 6.33 -9.09 -16.53
C GLU A 241 7.62 -8.41 -16.97
N GLU A 242 8.41 -9.13 -17.75
CA GLU A 242 9.73 -8.66 -18.17
C GLU A 242 10.02 -9.02 -19.63
N GLU A 243 10.61 -8.06 -20.35
CA GLU A 243 11.03 -8.20 -21.76
C GLU A 243 12.53 -7.97 -21.97
N SER A 244 13.31 -8.08 -20.90
CA SER A 244 14.76 -7.92 -20.95
C SER A 244 15.40 -9.05 -21.78
N GLU A 245 16.62 -8.83 -22.30
CA GLU A 245 17.37 -9.92 -22.95
C GLU A 245 17.62 -11.11 -22.01
N LEU A 246 17.71 -10.85 -20.69
CA LEU A 246 17.84 -11.90 -19.67
C LEU A 246 16.57 -12.75 -19.58
N ALA A 247 15.38 -12.15 -19.72
CA ALA A 247 14.11 -12.88 -19.69
C ALA A 247 13.99 -13.92 -20.81
N VAL A 248 14.59 -13.66 -21.99
CA VAL A 248 14.62 -14.62 -23.10
C VAL A 248 15.37 -15.89 -22.71
N GLY A 249 16.52 -15.76 -22.03
CA GLY A 249 17.36 -16.89 -21.64
C GLY A 249 16.95 -17.54 -20.32
N GLU A 250 16.52 -16.75 -19.34
CA GLU A 250 16.31 -17.18 -17.95
C GLU A 250 14.98 -16.65 -17.35
N PRO A 251 13.81 -16.97 -17.94
CA PRO A 251 12.52 -16.42 -17.52
C PRO A 251 12.14 -16.78 -16.06
N ASP A 252 12.55 -17.96 -15.59
CA ASP A 252 12.36 -18.38 -14.20
C ASP A 252 13.17 -17.54 -13.21
N LEU A 253 14.40 -17.17 -13.57
CA LEU A 253 15.29 -16.37 -12.72
C LEU A 253 14.71 -14.97 -12.56
N VAL A 254 14.38 -14.32 -13.68
CA VAL A 254 13.87 -12.94 -13.66
C VAL A 254 12.53 -12.87 -12.96
N THR A 255 11.66 -13.89 -13.08
CA THR A 255 10.40 -13.94 -12.32
C THR A 255 10.64 -13.99 -10.81
N LYS A 256 11.61 -14.78 -10.35
CA LYS A 256 11.98 -14.83 -8.92
C LYS A 256 12.55 -13.50 -8.45
N GLN A 257 13.34 -12.82 -9.28
CA GLN A 257 13.85 -11.48 -9.00
C GLN A 257 12.71 -10.45 -8.92
N ASN A 258 11.73 -10.54 -9.82
CA ASN A 258 10.54 -9.69 -9.83
C ASN A 258 9.69 -9.88 -8.57
N GLY A 259 9.45 -11.12 -8.15
CA GLY A 259 8.80 -11.42 -6.88
C GLY A 259 9.55 -10.82 -5.68
N ALA A 260 10.87 -10.98 -5.64
CA ALA A 260 11.71 -10.39 -4.61
C ALA A 260 11.67 -8.84 -4.61
N TYR A 261 11.64 -8.21 -5.78
CA TYR A 261 11.47 -6.77 -5.93
C TYR A 261 10.12 -6.31 -5.37
N VAL A 262 9.02 -6.95 -5.78
CA VAL A 262 7.66 -6.65 -5.28
C VAL A 262 7.62 -6.73 -3.75
N ILE A 263 8.11 -7.82 -3.16
CA ILE A 263 8.09 -8.01 -1.70
C ILE A 263 8.95 -6.97 -0.97
N LYS A 264 10.17 -6.72 -1.47
CA LYS A 264 11.12 -5.83 -0.78
C LYS A 264 10.78 -4.35 -0.96
N LYS A 265 10.30 -3.96 -2.14
CA LYS A 265 10.12 -2.56 -2.54
C LYS A 265 8.67 -2.11 -2.53
N LEU A 266 7.72 -2.96 -2.93
CA LEU A 266 6.33 -2.56 -3.17
C LEU A 266 5.33 -3.02 -2.08
N LYS A 267 5.61 -4.14 -1.39
CA LYS A 267 4.80 -4.71 -0.28
C LYS A 267 5.50 -4.61 1.09
N ARG A 268 5.85 -3.39 1.49
CA ARG A 268 6.86 -3.16 2.53
C ARG A 268 6.48 -3.64 3.96
N LEU A 269 5.20 -3.77 4.34
CA LEU A 269 4.72 -4.33 5.64
C LEU A 269 4.00 -5.68 5.53
N SER A 270 4.07 -6.38 4.39
CA SER A 270 3.43 -7.69 4.23
C SER A 270 3.91 -8.69 5.29
N GLY A 271 2.96 -9.41 5.88
CA GLY A 271 3.21 -10.38 6.96
C GLY A 271 3.44 -9.77 8.35
N LYS A 272 3.26 -8.45 8.52
CA LYS A 272 3.29 -7.78 9.84
C LYS A 272 1.88 -7.58 10.40
N HIS A 273 1.69 -7.88 11.68
CA HIS A 273 0.45 -7.62 12.40
C HIS A 273 0.59 -6.41 13.34
N ILE A 274 -0.12 -5.34 13.03
CA ILE A 274 -0.15 -4.10 13.82
C ILE A 274 -1.50 -4.02 14.55
N VAL A 275 -1.47 -3.86 15.87
CA VAL A 275 -2.68 -3.71 16.68
C VAL A 275 -2.78 -2.29 17.22
N PHE A 276 -3.87 -1.60 16.89
CA PHE A 276 -4.21 -0.30 17.45
C PHE A 276 -5.12 -0.50 18.66
N VAL A 277 -4.73 0.09 19.80
CA VAL A 277 -5.46 0.01 21.06
C VAL A 277 -5.96 1.42 21.40
N CYS A 278 -7.24 1.66 21.11
CA CYS A 278 -7.91 2.96 21.27
C CYS A 278 -8.78 2.95 22.53
N GLY A 279 -8.60 3.94 23.39
CA GLY A 279 -9.31 4.01 24.67
C GLY A 279 -9.16 5.37 25.31
N GLU A 280 -9.16 6.41 24.50
CA GLU A 280 -9.29 7.79 24.94
C GLU A 280 -10.56 8.40 24.37
N ASP A 281 -11.15 9.32 25.13
CA ASP A 281 -12.46 9.93 24.89
C ASP A 281 -12.39 11.43 24.55
N GLU A 282 -11.18 11.97 24.40
CA GLU A 282 -10.92 13.40 24.19
C GLU A 282 -10.74 13.73 22.69
N TYR A 283 -10.17 12.81 21.93
CA TYR A 283 -9.71 13.00 20.55
C TYR A 283 -10.30 12.00 19.56
N LYS A 284 -11.26 11.16 19.99
CA LYS A 284 -11.95 10.18 19.13
C LYS A 284 -10.95 9.26 18.40
N SER A 285 -10.01 8.72 19.16
CA SER A 285 -8.96 7.80 18.70
C SER A 285 -9.51 6.63 17.89
N GLU A 286 -10.73 6.17 18.18
CA GLU A 286 -11.40 5.10 17.42
C GLU A 286 -11.74 5.49 15.98
N GLN A 287 -11.85 6.79 15.69
CA GLN A 287 -12.12 7.31 14.34
C GLN A 287 -10.80 7.62 13.63
N THR A 288 -9.93 8.39 14.28
CA THR A 288 -8.66 8.85 13.70
C THR A 288 -7.70 7.69 13.42
N LEU A 289 -7.52 6.77 14.38
CA LEU A 289 -6.67 5.60 14.16
C LEU A 289 -7.31 4.59 13.22
N ALA A 290 -8.64 4.55 13.09
CA ALA A 290 -9.28 3.69 12.10
C ALA A 290 -9.05 4.15 10.66
N GLU A 291 -8.94 5.45 10.43
CA GLU A 291 -8.58 5.99 9.12
C GLU A 291 -7.11 5.72 8.80
N LEU A 292 -6.21 6.01 9.74
CA LEU A 292 -4.78 5.71 9.61
C LEU A 292 -4.55 4.20 9.39
N ALA A 293 -5.22 3.34 10.15
CA ALA A 293 -5.15 1.89 9.97
C ALA A 293 -5.59 1.49 8.55
N ARG A 294 -6.75 1.98 8.08
CA ARG A 294 -7.21 1.71 6.71
C ARG A 294 -6.22 2.19 5.66
N GLU A 295 -5.55 3.32 5.87
CA GLU A 295 -4.46 3.78 5.03
C GLU A 295 -3.27 2.81 5.05
N ILE A 296 -2.77 2.42 6.23
CA ILE A 296 -1.62 1.51 6.33
C ILE A 296 -1.92 0.14 5.71
N GLN A 297 -3.12 -0.40 5.95
CA GLN A 297 -3.54 -1.67 5.38
C GLN A 297 -3.56 -1.62 3.85
N ARG A 298 -4.15 -0.57 3.27
CA ARG A 298 -4.19 -0.37 1.81
C ARG A 298 -2.80 -0.09 1.23
N SER A 299 -2.06 0.80 1.89
CA SER A 299 -0.86 1.42 1.33
C SER A 299 0.44 0.67 1.61
N HIS A 300 0.45 -0.23 2.58
CA HIS A 300 1.65 -0.92 3.02
C HIS A 300 1.49 -2.43 3.22
N ASP A 301 0.28 -2.96 3.12
CA ASP A 301 -0.04 -4.40 3.18
C ASP A 301 0.17 -5.03 4.57
N ALA A 302 -0.03 -4.26 5.64
CA ALA A 302 0.00 -4.80 7.01
C ALA A 302 -1.34 -5.47 7.38
N ALA A 303 -1.30 -6.56 8.14
CA ALA A 303 -2.47 -7.04 8.86
C ALA A 303 -2.76 -6.08 10.02
N ILE A 304 -4.01 -5.66 10.19
CA ILE A 304 -4.38 -4.68 11.21
C ILE A 304 -5.57 -5.15 12.04
N THR A 305 -5.46 -4.97 13.36
CA THR A 305 -6.58 -5.08 14.30
C THR A 305 -6.73 -3.77 15.04
N ILE A 306 -7.97 -3.32 15.23
CA ILE A 306 -8.29 -2.13 16.02
C ILE A 306 -9.16 -2.59 17.19
N LEU A 307 -8.69 -2.30 18.39
CA LEU A 307 -9.42 -2.53 19.62
C LEU A 307 -9.90 -1.19 20.17
N THR A 308 -11.15 -1.13 20.60
CA THR A 308 -11.76 0.07 21.16
C THR A 308 -12.37 -0.24 22.52
N SER A 309 -12.47 0.79 23.37
CA SER A 309 -13.26 0.66 24.60
C SER A 309 -14.73 0.39 24.29
N GLN A 310 -15.40 -0.41 25.13
CA GLN A 310 -16.76 -0.87 24.91
C GLN A 310 -17.64 -0.65 26.15
N PRO A 311 -18.90 -0.19 26.00
CA PRO A 311 -19.66 -0.09 24.73
C PRO A 311 -19.29 1.12 23.85
N ASP A 312 -18.52 2.07 24.37
CA ASP A 312 -18.03 3.23 23.63
C ASP A 312 -16.71 3.75 24.24
N SER A 313 -16.14 4.82 23.67
CA SER A 313 -14.86 5.40 24.08
C SER A 313 -14.84 5.91 25.52
N THR A 314 -16.00 6.21 26.12
CA THR A 314 -16.09 6.67 27.52
C THR A 314 -15.94 5.54 28.53
N ALA A 315 -16.07 4.28 28.11
CA ALA A 315 -15.93 3.11 28.98
C ALA A 315 -14.48 2.97 29.48
N ILE A 316 -14.26 3.18 30.77
CA ILE A 316 -12.92 3.22 31.36
C ILE A 316 -12.34 1.85 31.67
N ASP A 317 -13.17 0.84 31.86
CA ASP A 317 -12.82 -0.45 32.46
C ASP A 317 -13.06 -1.65 31.53
N ASN A 318 -13.25 -1.42 30.22
CA ASN A 318 -13.51 -2.51 29.30
C ASN A 318 -12.97 -2.24 27.89
N LEU A 319 -11.96 -3.01 27.50
CA LEU A 319 -11.33 -3.00 26.18
C LEU A 319 -11.13 -4.47 25.73
N PRO A 320 -12.16 -5.09 25.11
CA PRO A 320 -12.12 -6.50 24.73
C PRO A 320 -11.15 -6.78 23.56
N GLY A 321 -10.71 -8.04 23.44
CA GLY A 321 -9.85 -8.49 22.34
C GLY A 321 -8.35 -8.35 22.59
N LEU A 322 -7.93 -7.93 23.79
CA LEU A 322 -6.52 -7.73 24.16
C LEU A 322 -5.66 -9.00 24.09
N GLU A 323 -6.24 -10.19 24.08
CA GLU A 323 -5.53 -11.45 23.82
C GLU A 323 -4.80 -11.47 22.48
N VAL A 324 -5.25 -10.67 21.50
CA VAL A 324 -4.60 -10.57 20.19
C VAL A 324 -3.18 -10.00 20.26
N LEU A 325 -2.83 -9.29 21.35
CA LEU A 325 -1.49 -8.71 21.52
C LEU A 325 -0.39 -9.79 21.56
N GLU A 326 -0.73 -11.03 21.92
CA GLU A 326 0.22 -12.16 21.90
C GLU A 326 0.79 -12.40 20.49
N GLN A 327 0.02 -12.12 19.45
CA GLN A 327 0.37 -12.35 18.04
C GLN A 327 0.88 -11.09 17.33
N ALA A 328 0.70 -9.92 17.92
CA ALA A 328 1.08 -8.65 17.33
C ALA A 328 2.62 -8.52 17.16
N ASP A 329 3.05 -7.97 16.03
CA ASP A 329 4.42 -7.51 15.80
C ASP A 329 4.65 -6.09 16.35
N LEU A 330 3.61 -5.25 16.34
CA LEU A 330 3.63 -3.87 16.82
C LEU A 330 2.30 -3.50 17.46
N VAL A 331 2.34 -2.76 18.58
CA VAL A 331 1.16 -2.18 19.23
C VAL A 331 1.23 -0.67 19.24
N VAL A 332 0.14 -0.04 18.83
CA VAL A 332 -0.05 1.41 18.85
C VAL A 332 -1.07 1.76 19.94
N PHE A 333 -0.63 2.47 20.98
CA PHE A 333 -1.49 2.88 22.09
C PHE A 333 -1.95 4.34 21.94
N TYR A 334 -3.27 4.52 22.02
CA TYR A 334 -3.91 5.82 22.20
C TYR A 334 -4.98 5.69 23.31
N LEU A 335 -4.50 5.77 24.55
CA LEU A 335 -5.25 5.46 25.76
C LEU A 335 -5.26 6.64 26.72
N ARG A 336 -6.32 6.76 27.54
CA ARG A 336 -6.40 7.80 28.56
C ARG A 336 -7.20 7.34 29.77
N PHE A 337 -6.64 7.43 30.97
CA PHE A 337 -7.35 7.21 32.24
C PHE A 337 -8.19 5.91 32.31
N ARG A 338 -7.73 4.82 31.68
CA ARG A 338 -8.39 3.52 31.77
C ARG A 338 -8.17 2.89 33.16
N GLN A 339 -9.14 2.08 33.56
CA GLN A 339 -9.16 1.26 34.76
C GLN A 339 -9.44 -0.20 34.37
N LEU A 340 -8.63 -0.75 33.47
CA LEU A 340 -8.84 -2.10 32.95
C LEU A 340 -8.74 -3.15 34.06
N PRO A 341 -9.65 -4.13 34.11
CA PRO A 341 -9.53 -5.29 34.98
C PRO A 341 -8.20 -6.01 34.76
N GLU A 342 -7.67 -6.63 35.81
CA GLU A 342 -6.38 -7.35 35.75
C GLU A 342 -6.34 -8.40 34.63
N GLU A 343 -7.47 -9.06 34.35
CA GLU A 343 -7.61 -10.05 33.28
C GLU A 343 -7.45 -9.48 31.87
N GLN A 344 -7.75 -8.21 31.66
CA GLN A 344 -7.49 -7.52 30.38
C GLN A 344 -6.09 -6.89 30.39
N PHE A 345 -5.72 -6.23 31.49
CA PHE A 345 -4.42 -5.57 31.61
C PHE A 345 -3.23 -6.54 31.49
N LYS A 346 -3.40 -7.82 31.88
CA LYS A 346 -2.34 -8.84 31.79
C LYS A 346 -1.72 -8.94 30.39
N TYR A 347 -2.51 -8.79 29.33
CA TYR A 347 -2.01 -8.90 27.95
C TYR A 347 -1.12 -7.71 27.56
N ILE A 348 -1.46 -6.50 28.03
CA ILE A 348 -0.60 -5.32 27.85
C ILE A 348 0.73 -5.54 28.57
N ARG A 349 0.69 -6.02 29.82
CA ARG A 349 1.90 -6.32 30.60
C ARG A 349 2.76 -7.38 29.93
N GLN A 350 2.17 -8.50 29.50
CA GLN A 350 2.89 -9.58 28.81
C GLN A 350 3.52 -9.12 27.50
N TYR A 351 2.83 -8.27 26.73
CA TYR A 351 3.37 -7.69 25.51
C TYR A 351 4.64 -6.84 25.78
N ILE A 352 4.59 -6.01 26.82
CA ILE A 352 5.75 -5.21 27.26
C ILE A 352 6.88 -6.12 27.76
N GLU A 353 6.57 -7.13 28.58
CA GLU A 353 7.57 -8.06 29.11
C GLU A 353 8.25 -8.89 28.01
N ALA A 354 7.54 -9.14 26.90
CA ALA A 354 8.09 -9.81 25.71
C ALA A 354 9.06 -8.93 24.90
N GLY A 355 9.27 -7.66 25.28
CA GLY A 355 10.20 -6.75 24.61
C GLY A 355 9.76 -6.35 23.19
N LYS A 356 8.46 -6.40 22.91
CA LYS A 356 7.91 -6.08 21.59
C LYS A 356 7.73 -4.56 21.41
N PRO A 357 7.84 -4.03 20.18
CA PRO A 357 7.86 -2.60 19.94
C PRO A 357 6.50 -1.93 20.18
N ILE A 358 6.54 -0.65 20.54
CA ILE A 358 5.37 0.16 20.90
C ILE A 358 5.42 1.52 20.20
N ILE A 359 4.26 1.98 19.72
CA ILE A 359 4.04 3.40 19.42
C ILE A 359 3.06 3.98 20.43
N GLY A 360 3.39 5.12 21.01
CA GLY A 360 2.50 5.88 21.88
C GLY A 360 2.08 7.20 21.23
N PHE A 361 0.78 7.45 21.21
CA PHE A 361 0.24 8.77 20.92
C PHE A 361 0.03 9.56 22.21
N ARG A 362 -0.36 10.83 22.04
CA ARG A 362 -0.78 11.65 23.17
C ARG A 362 -1.88 10.97 23.97
N THR A 363 -2.05 11.49 25.18
CA THR A 363 -2.77 10.91 26.32
C THR A 363 -2.26 9.59 26.87
N SER A 364 -1.59 8.74 26.08
CA SER A 364 -1.05 7.46 26.56
C SER A 364 0.02 7.62 27.65
N THR A 365 0.64 8.80 27.81
CA THR A 365 1.51 9.12 28.97
C THR A 365 0.79 9.01 30.32
N HIS A 366 -0.54 9.05 30.30
CA HIS A 366 -1.45 8.84 31.42
C HIS A 366 -2.58 7.88 31.01
N ALA A 367 -2.19 6.77 30.37
CA ALA A 367 -3.11 5.75 29.89
C ALA A 367 -4.02 5.17 30.99
N PHE A 368 -3.57 5.15 32.26
CA PHE A 368 -4.27 4.52 33.38
C PHE A 368 -4.51 5.48 34.55
N ASN A 369 -5.60 5.26 35.27
CA ASN A 369 -5.97 6.02 36.48
C ASN A 369 -6.75 5.18 37.49
N TYR A 370 -6.11 4.16 38.06
CA TYR A 370 -6.68 3.31 39.11
C TYR A 370 -6.76 4.03 40.47
N PRO A 371 -7.75 3.69 41.32
CA PRO A 371 -7.88 4.26 42.66
C PRO A 371 -6.76 3.82 43.61
N LEU A 372 -6.54 4.61 44.67
CA LEU A 372 -5.57 4.32 45.73
C LEU A 372 -5.81 2.93 46.34
N GLY A 373 -4.77 2.12 46.44
CA GLY A 373 -4.80 0.75 46.96
C GLY A 373 -5.17 -0.31 45.93
N HIS A 374 -5.48 0.05 44.68
CA HIS A 374 -5.72 -0.93 43.61
C HIS A 374 -4.41 -1.67 43.26
N PRO A 375 -4.43 -2.99 42.97
CA PRO A 375 -3.22 -3.75 42.63
C PRO A 375 -2.44 -3.17 41.43
N LEU A 376 -3.15 -2.54 40.50
CA LEU A 376 -2.58 -1.89 39.32
C LEU A 376 -2.27 -0.40 39.49
N GLU A 377 -2.46 0.20 40.68
CA GLU A 377 -2.25 1.64 40.93
C GLU A 377 -0.89 2.14 40.43
N SER A 378 0.18 1.36 40.60
CA SER A 378 1.51 1.75 40.14
C SER A 378 1.59 2.04 38.63
N TRP A 379 0.71 1.44 37.82
CA TRP A 379 0.66 1.64 36.37
C TRP A 379 0.16 3.02 35.95
N ASN A 380 -0.48 3.78 36.86
CA ASN A 380 -0.86 5.17 36.62
C ASN A 380 0.36 6.04 36.24
N GLN A 381 1.54 5.72 36.77
CA GLN A 381 2.79 6.42 36.44
C GLN A 381 3.76 5.54 35.64
N LYS A 382 3.86 4.24 35.96
CA LYS A 382 4.85 3.36 35.33
C LYS A 382 4.69 3.27 33.82
N PHE A 383 3.46 3.27 33.31
CA PHE A 383 3.26 3.19 31.86
C PHE A 383 3.85 4.41 31.14
N GLY A 384 3.51 5.62 31.57
CA GLY A 384 4.09 6.84 31.01
C GLY A 384 5.61 6.90 31.17
N ILE A 385 6.12 6.66 32.38
CA ILE A 385 7.55 6.86 32.69
C ILE A 385 8.43 5.72 32.19
N GLU A 386 8.13 4.48 32.58
CA GLU A 386 9.02 3.32 32.32
C GLU A 386 8.85 2.78 30.90
N VAL A 387 7.66 2.92 30.30
CA VAL A 387 7.39 2.48 28.92
C VAL A 387 7.59 3.63 27.94
N LEU A 388 6.78 4.69 28.03
CA LEU A 388 6.76 5.74 27.00
C LEU A 388 7.86 6.80 27.16
N GLY A 389 8.39 6.99 28.36
CA GLY A 389 9.46 7.94 28.66
C GLY A 389 9.01 9.28 29.23
N ALA A 390 7.72 9.51 29.45
CA ALA A 390 7.23 10.70 30.13
C ALA A 390 5.87 10.45 30.81
N PRO A 391 5.64 11.01 32.02
CA PRO A 391 4.32 11.07 32.62
C PRO A 391 3.50 12.23 32.02
N TRP A 392 2.25 12.34 32.44
CA TRP A 392 1.50 13.59 32.29
C TRP A 392 1.84 14.58 33.40
N ILE A 393 2.08 15.85 33.02
CA ILE A 393 2.38 16.95 33.96
C ILE A 393 1.31 18.04 33.86
N GLN A 394 1.27 18.72 32.71
CA GLN A 394 0.27 19.73 32.37
C GLN A 394 0.34 20.05 30.87
N HIS A 395 -0.53 20.94 30.38
CA HIS A 395 -0.49 21.45 29.01
C HIS A 395 -0.53 22.99 28.97
N PHE A 396 -0.30 23.56 27.78
CA PHE A 396 -0.26 25.01 27.55
C PHE A 396 -1.63 25.65 27.25
N GLY A 397 -2.73 24.99 27.59
CA GLY A 397 -4.11 25.43 27.30
C GLY A 397 -4.72 24.77 26.06
N HIS A 398 -6.04 24.55 26.07
CA HIS A 398 -6.76 23.83 25.01
C HIS A 398 -6.93 24.67 23.74
N SER A 399 -6.91 26.01 23.90
CA SER A 399 -6.94 26.98 22.80
C SER A 399 -5.57 27.21 22.13
N SER A 400 -4.50 26.61 22.66
CA SER A 400 -3.15 26.73 22.09
C SER A 400 -2.90 25.77 20.93
N PHE A 401 -1.93 26.11 20.10
CA PHE A 401 -1.40 25.30 18.98
C PHE A 401 0.07 24.97 19.22
N THR A 402 0.62 24.07 18.42
CA THR A 402 2.05 23.75 18.47
C THR A 402 2.71 23.99 17.12
N ASP A 403 3.80 24.75 17.16
CA ASP A 403 4.74 24.89 16.05
C ASP A 403 5.86 23.86 16.23
N VAL A 404 5.87 22.84 15.38
CA VAL A 404 6.75 21.68 15.50
C VAL A 404 7.99 21.88 14.65
N SER A 405 9.16 21.58 15.19
CA SER A 405 10.44 21.61 14.49
C SER A 405 11.28 20.37 14.78
N HIS A 406 12.16 20.03 13.85
CA HIS A 406 13.15 18.98 14.07
C HIS A 406 14.07 19.35 15.24
N ASN A 407 14.36 18.37 16.10
CA ASN A 407 15.38 18.51 17.11
C ASN A 407 16.76 18.53 16.47
N TRP A 408 17.65 19.39 16.98
CA TRP A 408 19.01 19.47 16.48
C TRP A 408 19.77 18.17 16.81
N GLY A 409 20.44 17.59 15.82
CA GLY A 409 21.16 16.32 15.96
C GLY A 409 20.40 15.09 15.47
N SER A 410 19.07 15.14 15.33
CA SER A 410 18.25 13.98 14.90
C SER A 410 17.86 14.00 13.43
N LEU A 411 18.37 14.96 12.63
CA LEU A 411 17.97 15.15 11.22
C LEU A 411 18.16 13.92 10.33
N ASN A 412 19.10 13.04 10.67
CA ASN A 412 19.36 11.81 9.92
C ASN A 412 18.57 10.60 10.44
N HIS A 413 17.76 10.77 11.49
CA HIS A 413 16.98 9.68 12.06
C HIS A 413 15.94 9.20 11.02
N PRO A 414 15.80 7.88 10.77
CA PRO A 414 14.94 7.39 9.69
C PRO A 414 13.47 7.84 9.79
N ILE A 415 12.97 8.01 11.02
CA ILE A 415 11.61 8.53 11.27
C ILE A 415 11.37 9.92 10.65
N LEU A 416 12.40 10.75 10.53
CA LEU A 416 12.28 12.11 9.99
C LEU A 416 12.42 12.18 8.46
N LYS A 417 12.63 11.06 7.77
CA LYS A 417 12.78 11.04 6.31
C LYS A 417 11.50 11.52 5.62
N GLY A 418 11.60 12.59 4.84
CA GLY A 418 10.45 13.20 4.15
C GLY A 418 9.52 14.02 5.06
N VAL A 419 9.78 14.08 6.36
CA VAL A 419 9.05 14.95 7.28
C VAL A 419 9.56 16.39 7.09
N SER A 420 8.65 17.33 6.89
CA SER A 420 9.01 18.75 6.78
C SER A 420 9.72 19.22 8.05
N ALA A 421 10.83 19.95 7.90
CA ALA A 421 11.66 20.40 9.02
C ALA A 421 10.90 21.26 10.05
N ARG A 422 9.79 21.88 9.63
CA ARG A 422 8.87 22.62 10.49
C ARG A 422 7.43 22.50 9.95
N PHE A 423 6.47 22.32 10.84
CA PHE A 423 5.03 22.25 10.50
C PHE A 423 4.17 22.64 11.72
N PHE A 424 2.92 23.05 11.46
CA PHE A 424 1.98 23.45 12.51
C PHE A 424 0.95 22.37 12.76
N VAL A 425 0.63 22.15 14.02
CA VAL A 425 -0.36 21.14 14.44
C VAL A 425 -1.35 21.73 15.43
N ARG A 426 -2.57 21.20 15.41
CA ARG A 426 -3.65 21.62 16.30
C ARG A 426 -3.39 21.20 17.74
N SER A 427 -2.71 20.07 17.93
CA SER A 427 -2.31 19.58 19.24
C SER A 427 -1.76 20.69 20.12
N TRP A 428 -2.41 20.93 21.26
CA TRP A 428 -1.84 21.80 22.28
C TRP A 428 -0.62 21.14 22.91
N LEU A 429 0.40 21.96 23.18
CA LEU A 429 1.68 21.50 23.69
C LEU A 429 1.54 20.95 25.12
N TYR A 430 2.20 19.82 25.39
CA TYR A 430 2.39 19.31 26.75
C TYR A 430 3.66 19.90 27.36
N TYR A 431 3.63 20.14 28.67
CA TYR A 431 4.84 20.34 29.44
C TYR A 431 5.43 18.95 29.75
N VAL A 432 6.61 18.64 29.22
CA VAL A 432 7.22 17.31 29.29
C VAL A 432 8.50 17.33 30.12
N HIS A 433 9.31 18.38 30.02
CA HIS A 433 10.55 18.49 30.78
C HIS A 433 10.32 18.32 32.30
N PRO A 434 11.27 17.68 33.03
CA PRO A 434 12.61 17.27 32.59
C PRO A 434 12.67 15.95 31.82
N TYR A 435 11.54 15.35 31.45
CA TYR A 435 11.48 14.19 30.56
C TYR A 435 11.74 14.56 29.09
N PRO A 436 11.95 13.57 28.20
CA PRO A 436 12.20 12.15 28.48
C PRO A 436 13.55 11.88 29.17
N PRO A 437 13.75 10.71 29.82
CA PRO A 437 14.97 10.42 30.56
C PRO A 437 16.20 10.32 29.65
N GLU A 438 17.39 10.39 30.24
CA GLU A 438 18.66 10.14 29.54
C GLU A 438 18.64 8.80 28.79
N GLY A 439 19.28 8.76 27.61
CA GLY A 439 19.20 7.61 26.70
C GLY A 439 17.99 7.62 25.77
N THR A 440 17.14 8.63 25.84
CA THR A 440 16.09 8.90 24.86
C THR A 440 16.61 9.80 23.73
N GLU A 441 16.26 9.49 22.49
CA GLU A 441 16.53 10.36 21.36
C GLU A 441 15.30 11.22 21.05
N ILE A 442 15.40 12.52 21.31
CA ILE A 442 14.34 13.49 20.98
C ILE A 442 14.42 13.80 19.49
N LEU A 443 13.33 13.55 18.76
CA LEU A 443 13.27 13.75 17.31
C LEU A 443 12.68 15.11 16.94
N LEU A 444 11.63 15.53 17.65
CA LEU A 444 10.90 16.77 17.39
C LEU A 444 10.69 17.56 18.68
N ASN A 445 10.79 18.89 18.56
CA ASN A 445 10.38 19.83 19.59
C ASN A 445 9.15 20.60 19.12
N GLY A 446 8.31 21.00 20.07
CA GLY A 446 7.16 21.86 19.84
C GLY A 446 7.31 23.17 20.59
N TYR A 447 6.98 24.27 19.95
CA TYR A 447 6.82 25.58 20.56
C TYR A 447 5.34 25.91 20.72
N SER A 448 4.91 26.25 21.94
CA SER A 448 3.50 26.60 22.19
C SER A 448 3.16 27.94 21.56
N VAL A 449 2.13 27.98 20.73
CA VAL A 449 1.57 29.17 20.07
C VAL A 449 0.24 29.52 20.74
N HIS A 450 0.08 30.77 21.16
CA HIS A 450 -1.07 31.28 21.94
C HIS A 450 -1.41 30.44 23.20
N PRO A 451 -0.47 30.25 24.14
CA PRO A 451 -0.76 29.56 25.40
C PRO A 451 -1.81 30.32 26.22
N GLU A 452 -2.64 29.59 26.97
CA GLU A 452 -3.57 30.19 27.92
C GLU A 452 -2.81 30.79 29.10
N GLU A 453 -3.29 31.92 29.62
CA GLU A 453 -2.58 32.71 30.65
C GLU A 453 -2.27 31.88 31.91
N TRP A 454 -3.21 31.03 32.33
CA TRP A 454 -3.02 30.18 33.52
C TRP A 454 -1.87 29.17 33.34
N ALA A 455 -1.59 28.73 32.11
CA ALA A 455 -0.53 27.75 31.86
C ALA A 455 0.87 28.37 32.05
N LEU A 456 0.97 29.69 31.86
CA LEU A 456 2.17 30.49 32.07
C LEU A 456 2.34 30.96 33.52
N ALA A 457 1.32 30.80 34.36
CA ALA A 457 1.41 31.14 35.78
C ALA A 457 2.46 30.26 36.47
N GLY A 458 3.36 30.87 37.24
CA GLY A 458 4.37 30.17 38.05
C GLY A 458 5.83 30.21 37.56
N GLY A 459 6.20 31.07 36.59
CA GLY A 459 7.61 31.38 36.28
C GLY A 459 8.06 31.06 34.84
N ASN A 460 9.38 31.07 34.60
CA ASN A 460 10.00 30.88 33.28
C ASN A 460 9.95 29.41 32.83
N LYS A 461 8.75 28.93 32.46
CA LYS A 461 8.57 27.62 31.85
C LYS A 461 9.04 27.68 30.40
N SER A 462 9.95 26.78 30.00
CA SER A 462 10.32 26.66 28.59
C SER A 462 9.06 26.41 27.75
N ARG A 463 8.84 27.26 26.76
CA ARG A 463 7.76 27.09 25.77
C ARG A 463 8.12 26.10 24.67
N ILE A 464 9.36 25.60 24.68
CA ILE A 464 9.85 24.55 23.82
C ILE A 464 9.86 23.25 24.63
N GLN A 465 9.17 22.24 24.14
CA GLN A 465 9.06 20.94 24.80
C GLN A 465 9.21 19.81 23.77
N PRO A 466 9.77 18.65 24.12
CA PRO A 466 9.79 17.47 23.26
C PRO A 466 8.37 17.06 22.88
N VAL A 467 8.14 16.80 21.60
CA VAL A 467 6.84 16.32 21.10
C VAL A 467 6.91 14.99 20.39
N ALA A 468 8.11 14.52 20.03
CA ALA A 468 8.33 13.17 19.55
C ALA A 468 9.72 12.66 19.91
N TRP A 469 9.83 11.41 20.33
CA TRP A 469 11.09 10.80 20.72
C TRP A 469 11.08 9.27 20.57
N THR A 470 12.27 8.68 20.55
CA THR A 470 12.47 7.23 20.53
C THR A 470 13.27 6.76 21.74
N ARG A 471 12.94 5.58 22.27
CA ARG A 471 13.67 4.96 23.38
C ARG A 471 13.55 3.44 23.35
N THR A 472 14.21 2.78 24.30
CA THR A 472 13.95 1.38 24.65
C THR A 472 13.16 1.35 25.97
N HIS A 473 12.05 0.59 26.02
CA HIS A 473 11.26 0.46 27.26
C HIS A 473 11.84 -0.60 28.19
N CYS A 474 11.28 -0.72 29.40
CA CYS A 474 11.74 -1.63 30.46
C CYS A 474 11.82 -3.13 30.09
N GLY A 475 11.13 -3.56 29.03
CA GLY A 475 11.17 -4.93 28.50
C GLY A 475 12.16 -5.14 27.35
N GLY A 476 12.85 -4.09 26.91
CA GLY A 476 13.87 -4.16 25.85
C GLY A 476 13.39 -3.84 24.43
N GLY A 477 12.10 -3.55 24.23
CA GLY A 477 11.56 -3.20 22.91
C GLY A 477 11.69 -1.72 22.55
N LYS A 478 11.65 -1.44 21.24
CA LYS A 478 11.65 -0.07 20.70
C LYS A 478 10.35 0.67 21.05
N VAL A 479 10.47 1.94 21.37
CA VAL A 479 9.33 2.85 21.53
C VAL A 479 9.51 4.06 20.64
N PHE A 480 8.48 4.40 19.87
CA PHE A 480 8.31 5.73 19.31
C PHE A 480 7.10 6.40 19.99
N MET A 481 7.33 7.54 20.63
CA MET A 481 6.31 8.25 21.39
C MET A 481 6.13 9.66 20.83
N THR A 482 4.89 10.10 20.66
CA THR A 482 4.57 11.49 20.33
C THR A 482 3.46 12.04 21.20
N THR A 483 3.61 13.29 21.66
CA THR A 483 2.54 14.03 22.37
C THR A 483 1.60 14.76 21.42
N LEU A 484 1.67 14.46 20.13
CA LEU A 484 0.74 14.88 19.10
C LEU A 484 -0.34 13.79 18.90
N GLY A 485 -1.36 14.07 18.08
CA GLY A 485 -2.47 13.15 17.82
C GLY A 485 -3.86 13.75 17.94
N HIS A 486 -3.98 15.08 18.00
CA HIS A 486 -5.28 15.71 17.82
C HIS A 486 -5.84 15.35 16.43
N PRO A 487 -7.16 15.19 16.22
CA PRO A 487 -7.72 14.80 14.92
C PRO A 487 -7.20 15.62 13.73
N GLU A 488 -7.21 16.95 13.86
CA GLU A 488 -6.67 17.87 12.85
C GLU A 488 -5.16 17.69 12.56
N ASP A 489 -4.38 17.06 13.44
CA ASP A 489 -2.97 16.78 13.16
C ASP A 489 -2.84 15.74 12.03
N PHE A 490 -3.78 14.80 11.93
CA PHE A 490 -3.79 13.78 10.88
C PHE A 490 -4.07 14.35 9.49
N GLU A 491 -4.53 15.60 9.39
CA GLU A 491 -4.65 16.34 8.14
C GLU A 491 -3.30 16.86 7.63
N GLN A 492 -2.30 16.96 8.52
CA GLN A 492 -0.94 17.39 8.17
C GLN A 492 -0.14 16.23 7.57
N GLU A 493 0.33 16.42 6.33
CA GLU A 493 1.14 15.41 5.63
C GLU A 493 2.41 15.04 6.41
N ALA A 494 3.11 16.03 6.96
CA ALA A 494 4.31 15.80 7.77
C ALA A 494 4.04 14.89 8.97
N PHE A 495 2.86 15.00 9.61
CA PHE A 495 2.48 14.14 10.73
C PHE A 495 2.14 12.72 10.27
N ARG A 496 1.39 12.55 9.16
CA ARG A 496 1.12 11.21 8.59
C ARG A 496 2.41 10.48 8.24
N ILE A 497 3.34 11.15 7.55
CA ILE A 497 4.66 10.61 7.21
C ILE A 497 5.43 10.20 8.48
N LEU A 498 5.45 11.06 9.50
CA LEU A 498 6.12 10.79 10.77
C LEU A 498 5.62 9.48 11.42
N ILE A 499 4.30 9.27 11.47
CA ILE A 499 3.71 8.08 12.08
C ILE A 499 4.02 6.82 11.27
N VAL A 500 3.86 6.89 9.95
CA VAL A 500 4.18 5.76 9.05
C VAL A 500 5.65 5.37 9.19
N ASN A 501 6.57 6.34 9.18
CA ASN A 501 7.98 6.07 9.38
C ASN A 501 8.28 5.49 10.77
N GLY A 502 7.56 5.95 11.80
CA GLY A 502 7.60 5.39 13.14
C GLY A 502 7.24 3.92 13.18
N ILE A 503 6.23 3.48 12.42
CA ILE A 503 5.85 2.06 12.27
C ILE A 503 6.98 1.26 11.64
N TYR A 504 7.54 1.74 10.52
CA TYR A 504 8.65 1.06 9.86
C TYR A 504 9.88 0.92 10.75
N TRP A 505 10.28 1.99 11.43
CA TRP A 505 11.43 1.99 12.34
C TRP A 505 11.21 1.06 13.54
N SER A 506 9.99 1.04 14.08
CA SER A 506 9.63 0.18 15.22
C SER A 506 9.69 -1.30 14.86
N LEU A 507 9.48 -1.64 13.58
CA LEU A 507 9.50 -3.00 13.05
C LEU A 507 10.86 -3.42 12.44
N ASP A 508 11.92 -2.60 12.59
CA ASP A 508 13.24 -2.80 11.96
C ASP A 508 13.18 -2.83 10.42
N LEU A 509 12.28 -2.03 9.85
CA LEU A 509 12.04 -1.90 8.42
C LEU A 509 12.34 -0.49 7.90
N GLU A 510 13.15 0.30 8.61
CA GLU A 510 13.46 1.70 8.25
C GLU A 510 14.16 1.86 6.89
N ALA A 511 14.89 0.85 6.40
CA ALA A 511 15.42 0.83 5.03
C ALA A 511 14.30 0.82 3.97
N LYS A 512 13.07 0.48 4.39
CA LYS A 512 11.84 0.53 3.60
C LYS A 512 11.02 1.80 3.85
N VAL A 513 11.60 2.85 4.41
CA VAL A 513 11.00 4.20 4.38
C VAL A 513 11.55 4.96 3.19
#